data_AF-A0A6N9P0G6-F1
#
_entry.id   AF-A0A6N9P0G6-F1
#
_cell.length_a   1.000
_cell.length_b   1.000
_cell.length_c   1.000
_cell.angle_alpha   90.00
_cell.angle_beta   90.00
_cell.angle_gamma   90.00
#
_symmetry.space_group_name_H-M   'P 1'
#
loop_
_entity.id
_entity.type
_entity.pdbx_description
1 polymer ?
#
loop_
_entity_poly.entity_id
_entity_poly.type
_entity_poly.pdbx_seq_one_letter_code
_entity_poly.pdbx_strand_id
1 'polypeptide(L)'
;MKITYDLEVLPPRKGPAGGRSEETLALVAFLAGKQKNMKIDYDDPRECKRKYDTLRNYRRVNKLQEVFDLYKVDSSIVIIRTKKPGKKKAAPGVTSTEGSGAE
;
A
#
# COMPACT_ATOMS: atom_id res chain seq x y z
N MET A 1 -7.05 -6.23 31.27
CA MET A 1 -7.40 -6.97 30.03
C MET A 1 -8.17 -8.21 30.45
N LYS A 2 -9.33 -8.52 29.85
CA LYS A 2 -10.11 -9.72 30.14
C LYS A 2 -10.18 -10.57 28.88
N ILE A 3 -9.77 -11.82 28.98
CA ILE A 3 -9.76 -12.80 27.90
C ILE A 3 -10.69 -13.93 28.34
N THR A 4 -11.58 -14.36 27.46
CA THR A 4 -12.59 -15.40 27.74
C THR A 4 -12.60 -16.39 26.58
N TYR A 5 -12.67 -17.67 26.91
CA TYR A 5 -12.66 -18.80 25.98
C TYR A 5 -14.03 -19.47 25.94
N ASP A 6 -14.28 -20.30 24.93
CA ASP A 6 -15.46 -21.18 24.83
C ASP A 6 -16.81 -20.46 24.92
N LEU A 7 -16.96 -19.38 24.14
CA LEU A 7 -18.24 -18.66 24.04
C LEU A 7 -19.33 -19.58 23.46
N GLU A 8 -20.37 -19.87 24.25
CA GLU A 8 -21.54 -20.67 23.85
C GLU A 8 -22.27 -20.08 22.64
N VAL A 9 -22.28 -18.75 22.53
CA VAL A 9 -22.82 -18.02 21.38
C VAL A 9 -21.74 -17.10 20.83
N LEU A 10 -21.26 -17.41 19.63
CA LEU A 10 -20.35 -16.54 18.91
C LEU A 10 -21.10 -15.28 18.46
N PRO A 11 -20.63 -14.07 18.80
CA PRO A 11 -21.24 -12.85 18.29
C PRO A 11 -21.16 -12.84 16.75
N PRO A 12 -22.18 -12.28 16.06
CA PRO A 12 -22.15 -12.20 14.62
C PRO A 12 -20.90 -11.44 14.19
N ARG A 13 -20.10 -12.05 13.30
CA ARG A 13 -19.03 -11.34 12.59
C ARG A 13 -19.70 -10.14 11.91
N LYS A 14 -19.27 -8.92 12.23
CA LYS A 14 -19.72 -7.69 11.57
C LYS A 14 -19.36 -7.76 10.08
N GLY A 15 -20.21 -8.44 9.29
CA GLY A 15 -20.07 -8.67 7.86
C GLY A 15 -18.70 -9.20 7.43
N PRO A 16 -18.46 -9.34 6.11
CA PRO A 16 -17.11 -9.12 5.63
C PRO A 16 -16.74 -7.67 6.01
N ALA A 17 -15.54 -7.46 6.55
CA ALA A 17 -14.89 -6.15 6.52
C ALA A 17 -14.55 -5.76 5.06
N GLY A 18 -15.56 -5.77 4.19
CA GLY A 18 -15.46 -5.81 2.73
C GLY A 18 -15.98 -4.54 2.07
N GLY A 19 -16.28 -3.50 2.85
CA GLY A 19 -16.25 -2.15 2.31
C GLY A 19 -14.82 -1.92 1.82
N ARG A 20 -14.64 -1.81 0.49
CA ARG A 20 -13.35 -1.45 -0.09
C ARG A 20 -12.92 -0.17 0.61
N SER A 21 -11.76 -0.21 1.30
CA SER A 21 -11.22 0.99 1.94
C SER A 21 -11.16 2.13 0.91
N GLU A 22 -11.35 3.37 1.33
CA GLU A 22 -11.40 4.54 0.44
C GLU A 22 -10.20 4.59 -0.51
N GLU A 23 -9.03 4.12 -0.07
CA GLU A 23 -7.83 3.99 -0.87
C GLU A 23 -7.95 2.97 -2.00
N THR A 24 -8.63 1.85 -1.74
CA THR A 24 -8.87 0.82 -2.75
C THR A 24 -9.88 1.32 -3.79
N LEU A 25 -10.90 2.07 -3.36
CA LEU A 25 -11.82 2.74 -4.29
C LEU A 25 -11.09 3.81 -5.11
N ALA A 26 -10.26 4.64 -4.48
CA ALA A 26 -9.43 5.63 -5.15
C ALA A 26 -8.47 4.96 -6.15
N LEU A 27 -7.85 3.83 -5.80
CA LEU A 27 -7.01 3.06 -6.71
C LEU A 27 -7.82 2.51 -7.89
N VAL A 28 -8.99 1.92 -7.66
CA VAL A 28 -9.85 1.41 -8.74
C VAL A 28 -10.29 2.54 -9.68
N ALA A 29 -10.72 3.67 -9.13
CA ALA A 29 -11.08 4.86 -9.90
C ALA A 29 -9.86 5.42 -10.67
N PHE A 30 -8.69 5.45 -10.03
CA PHE A 30 -7.44 5.85 -10.66
C PHE A 30 -7.08 4.95 -11.83
N LEU A 31 -7.27 3.62 -11.71
CA LEU A 31 -7.04 2.64 -12.78
C LEU A 31 -8.08 2.71 -13.91
N ALA A 32 -9.31 3.12 -13.61
CA ALA A 32 -10.33 3.42 -14.62
C ALA A 32 -10.08 4.76 -15.34
N GLY A 33 -9.40 5.71 -14.69
CA GLY A 33 -9.11 7.03 -15.24
C GLY A 33 -8.02 7.07 -16.33
N LYS A 34 -7.51 8.26 -16.62
CA LYS A 34 -6.40 8.49 -17.57
C LYS A 34 -5.15 9.10 -16.92
N GLN A 35 -5.19 9.32 -15.60
CA GLN A 35 -4.13 9.98 -14.87
C GLN A 35 -2.87 9.12 -14.79
N LYS A 36 -1.71 9.78 -14.86
CA LYS A 36 -0.39 9.12 -14.86
C LYS A 36 0.06 8.74 -13.44
N ASN A 37 -0.32 9.53 -12.44
CA ASN A 37 0.05 9.33 -11.04
C ASN A 37 -1.07 9.80 -10.11
N MET A 38 -1.03 9.31 -8.87
CA MET A 38 -1.92 9.66 -7.78
C MET A 38 -1.12 9.71 -6.48
N LYS A 39 -1.41 10.68 -5.61
CA LYS A 39 -0.84 10.80 -4.27
C LYS A 39 -1.98 10.78 -3.26
N ILE A 40 -1.81 10.05 -2.17
CA ILE A 40 -2.72 10.03 -1.02
C ILE A 40 -1.93 10.50 0.18
N ASP A 41 -2.34 11.62 0.76
CA ASP A 41 -1.74 12.20 1.95
C ASP A 41 -2.53 11.74 3.19
N TYR A 42 -1.80 11.39 4.26
CA TYR A 42 -2.38 11.04 5.55
C TYR A 42 -1.81 11.95 6.63
N ASP A 43 -2.66 12.32 7.58
CA ASP A 43 -2.23 13.05 8.77
C ASP A 43 -1.40 12.16 9.71
N ASP A 44 -1.80 10.88 9.84
CA ASP A 44 -1.14 9.93 10.72
C ASP A 44 -0.19 8.97 9.96
N PRO A 45 1.10 8.89 10.35
CA PRO A 45 2.08 8.03 9.68
C PRO A 45 1.82 6.52 9.90
N ARG A 46 1.15 6.13 10.99
CA ARG A 46 0.78 4.74 11.25
C ARG A 46 -0.37 4.31 10.34
N GLU A 47 -1.33 5.20 10.10
CA GLU A 47 -2.38 4.97 9.10
C GLU A 47 -1.79 4.84 7.71
N CYS A 48 -0.91 5.76 7.31
CA CYS A 48 -0.19 5.67 6.03
C CYS A 48 0.48 4.31 5.86
N LYS A 49 1.19 3.80 6.88
CA LYS A 49 1.83 2.47 6.82
C LYS A 49 0.80 1.34 6.63
N ARG A 50 -0.28 1.33 7.42
CA ARG A 50 -1.33 0.29 7.34
C ARG A 50 -1.99 0.26 5.96
N LYS A 51 -2.27 1.44 5.40
CA LYS A 51 -2.89 1.57 4.07
C LYS A 51 -1.92 1.21 2.95
N TYR A 52 -0.65 1.57 3.08
CA TYR A 52 0.41 1.14 2.16
C TYR A 52 0.50 -0.39 2.09
N ASP A 53 0.53 -1.07 3.24
CA ASP A 53 0.57 -2.54 3.28
C ASP A 53 -0.67 -3.17 2.63
N THR A 54 -1.83 -2.54 2.81
CA THR A 54 -3.09 -2.96 2.16
C THR A 54 -3.01 -2.85 0.63
N LEU A 55 -2.58 -1.69 0.11
CA LEU A 55 -2.41 -1.45 -1.33
C LEU A 55 -1.33 -2.36 -1.93
N ARG A 56 -0.23 -2.58 -1.21
CA ARG A 56 0.84 -3.51 -1.61
C ARG A 56 0.33 -4.94 -1.71
N ASN A 57 -0.47 -5.40 -0.73
CA ASN A 57 -1.08 -6.72 -0.80
C ASN A 57 -2.08 -6.82 -1.95
N TYR A 58 -2.91 -5.79 -2.17
CA TYR A 58 -3.83 -5.71 -3.30
C TYR A 58 -3.08 -5.83 -4.65
N ARG A 59 -1.95 -5.12 -4.81
CA ARG A 59 -1.07 -5.21 -6.00
C ARG A 59 -0.55 -6.63 -6.19
N ARG A 60 -0.14 -7.30 -5.12
CA ARG A 60 0.39 -8.67 -5.15
C ARG A 60 -0.69 -9.70 -5.52
N VAL A 61 -1.85 -9.64 -4.87
CA VAL A 61 -2.96 -10.59 -5.07
C VAL A 61 -3.53 -10.49 -6.47
N ASN A 62 -3.69 -9.27 -7.00
CA ASN A 62 -4.25 -9.05 -8.33
C ASN A 62 -3.21 -9.03 -9.46
N LYS A 63 -1.94 -9.36 -9.17
CA LYS A 63 -0.82 -9.35 -10.13
C LYS A 63 -0.65 -8.02 -10.89
N LEU A 64 -0.96 -6.89 -10.25
CA LEU A 64 -0.92 -5.55 -10.86
C LEU A 64 0.49 -4.93 -10.87
N GLN A 65 1.53 -5.75 -10.76
CA GLN A 65 2.92 -5.28 -10.65
C GLN A 65 3.39 -4.51 -11.88
N GLU A 66 2.91 -4.91 -13.06
CA GLU A 66 3.23 -4.29 -14.35
C GLU A 66 2.28 -3.14 -14.72
N VAL A 67 1.18 -2.96 -13.97
CA VAL A 67 0.14 -1.96 -14.26
C VAL A 67 0.42 -0.63 -13.55
N PHE A 68 0.87 -0.70 -12.31
CA PHE A 68 1.28 0.47 -11.55
C PHE A 68 2.38 0.14 -10.55
N ASP A 69 3.15 1.17 -10.21
CA ASP A 69 4.11 1.17 -9.11
C ASP A 69 3.58 1.95 -7.90
N LEU A 70 4.09 1.61 -6.72
CA LEU A 70 3.61 2.09 -5.43
C LEU A 70 4.81 2.29 -4.50
N TYR A 71 4.96 3.49 -3.95
CA TYR A 71 5.96 3.79 -2.92
C TYR A 71 5.43 4.78 -1.88
N LYS A 72 6.08 4.82 -0.72
CA LYS A 72 5.75 5.72 0.39
C LYS A 72 6.73 6.89 0.42
N VAL A 73 6.23 8.09 0.66
CA VAL A 73 7.02 9.29 0.95
C VAL A 73 6.47 9.86 2.24
N ASP A 74 7.23 9.83 3.34
CA ASP A 74 6.80 10.31 4.65
C ASP A 74 5.45 9.73 5.12
N SER A 75 4.43 10.58 5.23
CA SER A 75 3.04 10.24 5.57
C SER A 75 2.14 10.16 4.34
N SER A 76 2.71 10.00 3.15
CA SER A 76 1.98 9.94 1.89
C SER A 76 2.30 8.66 1.10
N ILE A 77 1.33 8.22 0.32
CA ILE A 77 1.47 7.09 -0.61
C ILE A 77 1.38 7.63 -2.04
N VAL A 78 2.35 7.29 -2.88
CA VAL A 78 2.36 7.65 -4.29
C VAL A 78 2.17 6.41 -5.15
N ILE A 79 1.26 6.53 -6.12
CA ILE A 79 0.93 5.49 -7.10
C ILE A 79 1.22 6.05 -8.49
N ILE A 80 1.99 5.33 -9.30
CA ILE A 80 2.37 5.73 -10.66
C ILE A 80 1.93 4.64 -11.63
N ARG A 81 1.22 5.00 -12.70
CA ARG A 81 0.93 4.05 -13.79
C ARG A 81 2.19 3.68 -14.53
N THR A 82 2.41 2.39 -14.72
CA THR A 82 3.47 1.85 -15.56
C THR A 82 2.88 1.47 -16.93
N LYS A 83 3.30 2.14 -18.00
CA LYS A 83 2.97 1.76 -19.38
C LYS A 83 4.07 0.84 -19.93
N LYS A 84 3.87 -0.48 -19.79
CA LYS A 84 4.33 -1.62 -20.62
C LYS A 84 4.82 -2.80 -19.77
N PRO A 85 4.40 -4.05 -20.10
CA PRO A 85 5.14 -5.23 -19.71
C PRO A 85 6.47 -5.24 -20.48
N GLY A 86 7.57 -5.49 -19.79
CA GLY A 86 8.89 -5.63 -20.43
C GLY A 86 9.81 -4.42 -20.25
N LYS A 87 10.39 -4.31 -19.06
CA LYS A 87 11.83 -4.57 -18.84
C LYS A 87 12.09 -4.35 -17.35
N LYS A 88 12.75 -5.33 -16.73
CA LYS A 88 13.38 -5.16 -15.40
C LYS A 88 14.12 -3.81 -15.41
N LYS A 89 13.67 -2.84 -14.62
CA LYS A 89 14.50 -1.71 -14.22
C LYS A 89 14.78 -1.88 -12.74
N ALA A 90 16.07 -2.01 -12.45
CA ALA A 90 16.65 -1.99 -11.13
C ALA A 90 16.08 -0.82 -10.31
N ALA A 91 15.86 -1.08 -9.02
CA ALA A 91 15.47 -0.06 -8.06
C ALA A 91 16.43 1.15 -8.16
N PRO A 92 15.92 2.39 -8.19
CA PRO A 92 16.77 3.56 -8.00
C PRO A 92 17.27 3.55 -6.55
N GLY A 93 18.57 3.77 -6.41
CA GLY A 93 19.32 3.56 -5.18
C GLY A 93 18.79 4.34 -3.96
N VAL A 94 18.98 3.72 -2.80
CA VAL A 94 19.23 4.46 -1.58
C VAL A 94 20.75 4.66 -1.49
N THR A 95 21.19 5.87 -1.79
CA THR A 95 22.56 6.32 -1.52
C THR A 95 22.65 6.89 -0.10
N SER A 96 23.80 6.59 0.51
CA SER A 96 24.48 7.33 1.58
C SER A 96 24.10 7.03 3.03
N THR A 97 25.02 6.38 3.74
CA THR A 97 25.45 6.86 5.05
C THR A 97 26.97 6.72 5.12
N GLU A 98 27.63 7.88 5.24
CA GLU A 98 29.04 8.07 5.54
C GLU A 98 29.38 7.47 6.92
N GLY A 99 30.62 7.03 7.11
CA GLY A 99 31.10 6.47 8.38
C GLY A 99 32.58 6.04 8.34
N SER A 100 33.45 7.03 8.21
CA SER A 100 34.78 7.24 8.81
C SER A 100 35.51 6.10 9.57
N GLY A 101 36.83 6.00 9.34
CA GLY A 101 37.84 5.37 10.23
C GLY A 101 38.89 4.58 9.43
N ALA A 102 39.92 5.21 8.84
CA ALA A 102 41.17 5.68 9.46
C ALA A 102 42.08 4.54 9.93
N GLU A 103 43.16 4.36 9.13
CA GLU A 103 44.54 3.96 9.45
C GLU A 103 44.81 2.76 10.39
#